data_AF-A0A2E2EBE5-F1
#
_entry.id   AF-A0A2E2EBE5-F1
#
_cell.length_a   1.000
_cell.length_b   1.000
_cell.length_c   1.000
_cell.angle_alpha   90.00
_cell.angle_beta   90.00
_cell.angle_gamma   90.00
#
_symmetry.space_group_name_H-M   'P 1'
#
loop_
_entity.id
_entity.type
_entity.pdbx_description
1 polymer ?
#
loop_
_entity_poly.entity_id
_entity_poly.type
_entity_poly.pdbx_seq_one_letter_code
_entity_poly.pdbx_strand_id
1 'polypeptide(L)'
;METNTQFNQFNWNTAQYISEKYKAIIGLAASPQTANELIYVVTVIDQNHNEVFTKDFNTLELACTYINNKYADLWEFKDLSVAPANSEGGCSTCVAH
;
A
#
# COMPACT_ATOMS: atom_id res chain seq x y z
N MET A 1 17.43 1.52 -12.35
CA MET A 1 16.31 1.97 -11.48
C MET A 1 16.57 1.33 -10.14
N GLU A 2 16.63 2.11 -9.06
CA GLU A 2 16.87 1.57 -7.73
C GLU A 2 15.64 0.75 -7.33
N THR A 3 15.86 -0.51 -6.94
CA THR A 3 14.79 -1.36 -6.39
C THR A 3 14.48 -0.88 -4.98
N ASN A 4 13.35 -0.21 -4.80
CA ASN A 4 12.84 0.11 -3.47
C ASN A 4 12.59 -1.19 -2.69
N THR A 5 13.00 -1.23 -1.42
CA THR A 5 12.83 -2.41 -0.54
C THR A 5 11.87 -2.15 0.63
N GLN A 6 11.31 -0.94 0.72
CA GLN A 6 10.42 -0.51 1.80
C GLN A 6 9.56 0.69 1.37
N PHE A 7 8.53 1.02 2.17
CA PHE A 7 7.69 2.20 1.93
C PHE A 7 8.48 3.49 2.15
N ASN A 8 8.27 4.45 1.26
CA ASN A 8 8.83 5.80 1.31
C ASN A 8 7.88 6.80 0.62
N GLN A 9 8.27 8.07 0.60
CA GLN A 9 7.46 9.16 0.05
C GLN A 9 7.10 9.04 -1.44
N PHE A 10 7.79 8.19 -2.20
CA PHE A 10 7.61 8.04 -3.64
C PHE A 10 6.79 6.82 -4.05
N ASN A 11 6.70 5.81 -3.18
CA ASN A 11 6.02 4.55 -3.48
C ASN A 11 4.89 4.19 -2.50
N TRP A 12 4.60 5.05 -1.53
CA TRP A 12 3.66 4.70 -0.45
C TRP A 12 2.26 4.28 -0.91
N ASN A 13 1.80 4.83 -2.05
CA ASN A 13 0.50 4.55 -2.65
C ASN A 13 0.54 3.46 -3.72
N THR A 14 1.72 2.91 -4.03
CA THR A 14 1.91 1.83 -5.02
C THR A 14 2.55 0.59 -4.43
N ALA A 15 3.14 0.69 -3.24
CA ALA A 15 3.79 -0.38 -2.53
C ALA A 15 2.83 -1.16 -1.63
N GLN A 16 3.22 -2.40 -1.35
CA GLN A 16 2.54 -3.28 -0.41
C GLN A 16 3.54 -4.21 0.27
N TYR A 17 3.26 -4.55 1.53
CA TYR A 17 3.81 -5.74 2.15
C TYR A 17 2.82 -6.89 1.98
N ILE A 18 3.30 -8.08 1.63
CA ILE A 18 2.48 -9.26 1.33
C ILE A 18 2.92 -10.43 2.20
N SER A 19 1.95 -11.12 2.79
CA SER A 19 2.10 -12.45 3.39
C SER A 19 1.16 -13.43 2.69
N GLU A 20 1.14 -14.71 3.10
CA GLU A 20 0.29 -15.74 2.49
C GLU A 20 -1.19 -15.37 2.41
N LYS A 21 -1.72 -14.65 3.41
CA LYS A 21 -3.17 -14.38 3.54
C LYS A 21 -3.53 -12.91 3.62
N TYR A 22 -2.54 -12.04 3.77
CA TYR A 22 -2.76 -10.63 4.04
C TYR A 22 -1.83 -9.76 3.22
N LYS A 23 -2.29 -8.54 2.90
CA LYS A 23 -1.46 -7.46 2.41
C LYS A 23 -1.63 -6.22 3.27
N ALA A 24 -0.56 -5.46 3.47
CA ALA A 24 -0.56 -4.19 4.17
C ALA A 24 -0.22 -3.06 3.18
N ILE A 25 -1.02 -2.01 3.20
CA ILE A 25 -0.92 -0.84 2.30
C ILE A 25 -1.05 0.47 3.08
N ILE A 26 -0.63 1.58 2.47
CA ILE A 26 -0.95 2.94 2.93
C ILE A 26 -1.98 3.54 1.99
N GLY A 27 -3.08 4.03 2.55
CA GLY A 27 -4.11 4.81 1.86
C GLY A 27 -4.19 6.24 2.38
N LEU A 28 -5.05 7.04 1.73
CA LEU A 28 -5.39 8.41 2.11
C LEU A 28 -6.88 8.46 2.43
N ALA A 29 -7.25 9.06 3.55
CA ALA A 29 -8.64 9.21 3.98
C ALA A 29 -8.90 10.62 4.54
N ALA A 30 -10.17 11.00 4.63
CA ALA A 30 -10.57 12.19 5.37
C ALA A 30 -10.60 11.90 6.87
N SER A 31 -10.11 12.83 7.69
CA SER A 31 -10.16 12.73 9.14
C SER A 31 -11.62 12.72 9.64
N PRO A 32 -12.00 11.77 10.51
CA PRO A 32 -13.32 11.77 11.12
C PRO A 32 -13.46 12.83 12.24
N GLN A 33 -12.34 13.36 12.73
CA GLN A 33 -12.32 14.30 13.87
C GLN A 33 -12.28 15.76 13.43
N THR A 34 -11.61 16.04 12.31
CA THR A 34 -11.40 17.40 11.81
C THR A 34 -11.91 17.50 10.38
N ALA A 35 -12.86 18.40 10.15
CA ALA A 35 -13.32 18.69 8.79
C ALA A 35 -12.16 19.21 7.92
N ASN A 36 -12.10 18.75 6.66
CA ASN A 36 -11.11 19.15 5.66
C ASN A 36 -9.64 18.77 5.97
N GLU A 37 -9.41 17.85 6.90
CA GLU A 37 -8.08 17.27 7.14
C GLU A 37 -7.97 15.90 6.46
N LEU A 38 -6.82 15.65 5.81
CA LEU A 38 -6.49 14.35 5.23
C LEU A 38 -5.51 13.61 6.15
N ILE A 39 -5.73 12.31 6.30
CA ILE A 39 -4.91 11.41 7.11
C ILE A 39 -4.43 10.23 6.26
N TYR A 40 -3.29 9.67 6.64
CA TYR A 40 -2.76 8.45 6.07
C TYR A 40 -3.22 7.26 6.88
N VAL A 41 -3.66 6.20 6.21
CA VAL A 41 -4.21 5.01 6.89
C VAL A 41 -3.41 3.80 6.47
N VAL A 42 -2.80 3.11 7.43
CA VAL A 42 -2.19 1.80 7.21
C VAL A 42 -3.27 0.75 7.37
N THR A 43 -3.58 0.03 6.30
CA THR A 43 -4.65 -0.97 6.26
C THR A 43 -4.08 -2.34 5.98
N VAL A 44 -4.51 -3.34 6.76
CA VAL A 44 -4.28 -4.75 6.47
C VAL A 44 -5.55 -5.34 5.88
N ILE A 45 -5.40 -5.98 4.73
CA ILE A 45 -6.48 -6.54 3.94
C ILE A 45 -6.28 -8.04 3.83
N ASP A 46 -7.35 -8.82 4.04
CA ASP A 46 -7.32 -10.27 3.83
C ASP A 46 -7.51 -10.67 2.35
N GLN A 47 -7.38 -11.96 2.06
CA GLN A 47 -7.61 -12.54 0.72
C GLN A 47 -9.01 -12.28 0.13
N ASN A 48 -10.01 -11.98 0.97
CA ASN A 48 -11.37 -11.69 0.56
C ASN A 48 -11.61 -10.18 0.38
N HIS A 49 -10.55 -9.36 0.46
CA HIS A 49 -10.60 -7.90 0.38
C HIS A 49 -11.29 -7.22 1.57
N ASN A 50 -11.41 -7.92 2.71
CA ASN A 50 -11.90 -7.29 3.93
C ASN A 50 -10.76 -6.54 4.62
N GLU A 51 -11.05 -5.34 5.10
CA GLU A 51 -10.18 -4.63 6.03
C GLU A 51 -10.23 -5.31 7.39
N VAL A 52 -9.12 -5.91 7.81
CA VAL A 52 -9.03 -6.63 9.10
C VAL A 52 -8.35 -5.78 10.18
N PHE A 53 -7.63 -4.73 9.78
CA PHE A 53 -7.00 -3.78 10.67
C PHE A 53 -6.75 -2.46 9.94
N THR A 54 -6.97 -1.35 10.61
CA THR A 54 -6.60 -0.01 10.14
C THR A 54 -5.90 0.77 11.26
N LYS A 55 -5.03 1.69 10.88
CA LYS A 55 -4.44 2.66 11.80
C LYS A 55 -4.13 3.97 11.10
N ASP A 56 -4.55 5.06 11.73
CA ASP A 56 -4.46 6.41 11.19
C ASP A 56 -3.17 7.13 11.61
N PHE A 57 -2.66 7.97 10.73
CA PHE A 57 -1.47 8.79 10.91
C PHE A 57 -1.65 10.16 10.28
N ASN A 58 -1.20 11.20 10.98
CA ASN A 58 -1.32 12.58 10.49
C ASN A 58 -0.24 12.95 9.46
N THR A 59 0.82 12.14 9.33
CA THR A 59 1.87 12.36 8.34
C THR A 59 2.24 11.07 7.63
N LEU A 60 2.66 11.20 6.38
CA LEU A 60 3.13 10.08 5.57
C LEU A 60 4.35 9.41 6.19
N GLU A 61 5.28 10.20 6.74
CA GLU A 61 6.48 9.70 7.40
C GLU A 61 6.14 8.74 8.53
N LEU A 62 5.19 9.10 9.40
CA LEU A 62 4.76 8.24 10.51
C LEU A 62 4.11 6.95 10.02
N ALA A 63 3.31 7.02 8.95
CA ALA A 63 2.70 5.83 8.34
C ALA A 63 3.77 4.89 7.75
N CYS A 64 4.73 5.43 7.00
CA CYS A 64 5.87 4.69 6.44
C CYS A 64 6.73 4.06 7.54
N THR A 65 7.10 4.82 8.58
CA THR A 65 7.87 4.29 9.71
C THR A 65 7.11 3.16 10.40
N TYR A 66 5.81 3.33 10.67
CA TYR A 66 5.02 2.29 11.31
C TYR A 66 4.93 1.02 10.47
N ILE A 67 4.57 1.14 9.18
CA ILE A 67 4.35 -0.04 8.33
C ILE A 67 5.67 -0.79 8.10
N ASN A 68 6.78 -0.08 7.90
CA ASN A 68 8.11 -0.68 7.73
C ASN A 68 8.55 -1.38 9.01
N ASN A 69 8.48 -0.71 10.17
CA ASN A 69 8.86 -1.32 11.45
C ASN A 69 8.02 -2.55 11.80
N LYS A 70 6.76 -2.58 11.34
CA LYS A 70 5.83 -3.66 11.69
C LYS A 70 5.93 -4.88 10.76
N TYR A 71 6.21 -4.68 9.48
CA TYR A 71 6.09 -5.75 8.47
C TYR A 71 7.34 -6.00 7.64
N ALA A 72 8.34 -5.10 7.60
CA ALA A 72 9.50 -5.23 6.70
C ALA A 72 10.30 -6.53 6.89
N ASP A 73 10.48 -6.96 8.13
CA ASP A 73 11.26 -8.17 8.45
C ASP A 73 10.43 -9.46 8.33
N LEU A 74 9.12 -9.34 8.12
CA LEU A 74 8.18 -10.47 8.16
C LEU A 74 7.56 -10.79 6.80
N TRP A 75 7.29 -9.76 5.99
CA TRP A 75 6.45 -9.84 4.80
C TRP A 75 7.24 -9.40 3.56
N GLU A 76 6.86 -9.93 2.40
CA GLU A 76 7.50 -9.58 1.13
C GLU A 76 7.11 -8.16 0.72
N PHE A 77 8.09 -7.30 0.43
CA PHE A 77 7.84 -5.98 -0.12
C PHE A 77 7.66 -6.04 -1.64
N LYS A 78 6.60 -5.40 -2.15
CA LYS A 78 6.33 -5.28 -3.58
C LYS A 78 5.90 -3.87 -3.94
N ASP A 79 6.67 -3.21 -4.79
CA ASP A 79 6.31 -1.93 -5.40
C ASP A 79 5.64 -2.18 -6.75
N LEU A 80 4.38 -1.79 -6.90
CA LEU A 80 3.60 -2.00 -8.13
C LEU A 80 3.84 -0.93 -9.19
N SER A 81 4.58 0.14 -8.88
CA SER A 81 4.92 1.19 -9.85
C SER A 81 5.99 0.76 -10.85
N VAL A 82 6.80 -0.23 -10.49
CA VAL A 82 7.81 -0.83 -11.36
C VAL A 82 7.20 -1.98 -12.13
N ALA A 83 7.28 -1.91 -13.46
CA ALA A 83 6.82 -2.97 -14.33
C ALA A 83 7.52 -4.29 -13.94
N PRO A 84 6.80 -5.40 -13.78
CA PRO A 84 7.44 -6.71 -13.73
C PRO A 84 8.31 -6.87 -14.98
N ALA A 85 9.50 -7.45 -14.85
CA ALA A 85 10.36 -7.74 -16.00
C ALA A 85 9.64 -8.59 -17.08
N ASN A 86 8.52 -9.24 -16.75
CA ASN A 86 7.74 -10.15 -17.59
C ASN A 86 6.21 -9.86 -17.55
N SER A 87 5.76 -8.61 -17.69
CA SER A 87 4.31 -8.32 -17.69
C SER A 87 3.64 -8.62 -19.04
N GLU A 88 3.16 -9.86 -19.23
CA GLU A 88 2.19 -10.25 -20.28
C GLU A 88 0.72 -9.99 -19.87
N GLY A 89 0.48 -9.12 -18.89
CA GLY A 89 -0.83 -8.92 -18.26
C GLY A 89 -1.56 -7.67 -18.72
N GLY A 90 -1.71 -7.46 -20.03
CA GLY A 90 -2.60 -6.43 -20.58
C GLY A 90 -3.94 -7.04 -20.96
N CYS A 91 -5.04 -6.62 -20.31
CA CYS A 91 -6.39 -7.01 -20.71
C CYS A 91 -6.64 -6.51 -22.15
N SER A 92 -6.46 -7.41 -23.12
CA SER A 92 -6.47 -7.09 -24.55
C SER A 92 -7.90 -6.99 -25.13
N THR A 93 -8.92 -6.94 -24.29
CA THR A 93 -10.34 -7.04 -24.71
C THR A 93 -11.21 -5.85 -24.33
N CYS A 94 -10.64 -4.77 -23.77
CA CYS A 94 -11.38 -3.53 -23.56
C CYS A 94 -11.59 -2.78 -24.89
N VAL A 95 -12.53 -3.23 -25.70
CA VAL A 95 -13.13 -2.42 -26.78
C VAL A 95 -14.24 -1.60 -26.14
N ALA A 96 -14.02 -0.29 -26.01
CA ALA A 96 -15.11 0.63 -25.66
C ALA A 96 -16.11 0.70 -26.83
N HIS A 97 -17.40 0.57 -26.53
CA HIS A 97 -18.51 0.82 -27.47
C HIS A 97 -19.31 2.04 -27.02
#